data_AF-W2QCR0-F1
#
_entry.id   AF-W2QCR0-F1
#
_cell.length_a   1.000
_cell.length_b   1.000
_cell.length_c   1.000
_cell.angle_alpha   90.00
_cell.angle_beta   90.00
_cell.angle_gamma   90.00
#
_symmetry.space_group_name_H-M   'P 1'
#
loop_
_entity.id
_entity.type
_entity.pdbx_description
1 polymer ?
#
loop_
_entity_poly.entity_id
_entity_poly.type
_entity_poly.pdbx_seq_one_letter_code
_entity_poly.pdbx_strand_id
1 'polypeptide(L)'
;MGKEELLDALAGLPAAASIEDLRAQFAVVHEALSDIQRKRWKFLEDACSVVLRQVFSLVSNDEIDGMSDVDSREFTISTQEGVDLCLQFIEPLIHSTVLVADALDDEQEAVSQRGVVIAALLYLFAKVSKDSEIKSRLVAKVLLCGVEIHVILATLRFREELIECRRALLPSYESDSEAESELDSDDDEGLSEHTGEFESEDTQWITEQVAKAWGLTKYRYFLQTSGQEYSFTAWSYRGIGNLVHAMITDEQHGVNVMPAAVSPFSWLFHIAAYAHYMIHSKDHQERLCGLEVLRVICDVCPNDKLTLDAERGRDENNDTSLSFRQQAASFRKRDWMSPLIQVITNAMVAFPEVNDRSSTLAVLKELVSKIAVTDRYSKLILFS
;
A
#
# COMPACT_ATOMS: atom_id res chain seq x y z
N MET A 1 -20.02 -19.96 20.51
CA MET A 1 -19.53 -19.21 21.67
C MET A 1 -18.77 -18.00 21.18
N GLY A 2 -17.53 -18.14 20.67
CA GLY A 2 -16.71 -17.00 20.27
C GLY A 2 -17.30 -15.93 19.33
N LYS A 3 -18.26 -16.24 18.44
CA LYS A 3 -18.86 -15.20 17.58
C LYS A 3 -19.70 -14.18 18.35
N GLU A 4 -20.56 -14.63 19.26
CA GLU A 4 -21.45 -13.74 20.01
C GLU A 4 -20.64 -12.92 21.01
N GLU A 5 -19.71 -13.57 21.70
CA GLU A 5 -18.76 -12.93 22.62
C GLU A 5 -17.89 -11.87 21.92
N LEU A 6 -17.45 -12.15 20.69
CA LEU A 6 -16.73 -11.17 19.88
C LEU A 6 -17.59 -9.94 19.58
N LEU A 7 -18.82 -10.13 19.12
CA LEU A 7 -19.72 -9.01 18.79
C LEU A 7 -20.05 -8.17 20.02
N ASP A 8 -20.28 -8.81 21.16
CA ASP A 8 -20.54 -8.13 22.44
C ASP A 8 -19.31 -7.34 22.91
N ALA A 9 -18.11 -7.91 22.79
CA ALA A 9 -16.86 -7.23 23.14
C ALA A 9 -16.58 -6.03 22.21
N LEU A 10 -16.82 -6.19 20.89
CA LEU A 10 -16.68 -5.09 19.92
C LEU A 10 -17.71 -3.99 20.17
N ALA A 11 -18.94 -4.32 20.56
CA ALA A 11 -19.97 -3.36 20.95
C ALA A 11 -19.66 -2.65 22.28
N GLY A 12 -18.84 -3.26 23.15
CA GLY A 12 -18.37 -2.69 24.40
C GLY A 12 -17.24 -1.67 24.25
N LEU A 13 -16.46 -1.71 23.15
CA LEU A 13 -15.31 -0.82 22.92
C LEU A 13 -15.68 0.68 22.94
N PRO A 14 -16.78 1.15 22.33
CA PRO A 14 -17.19 2.55 22.40
C PRO A 14 -17.60 3.01 23.80
N ALA A 15 -17.94 2.09 24.70
CA ALA A 15 -18.37 2.40 26.07
C ALA A 15 -17.22 2.44 27.08
N ALA A 16 -15.97 2.24 26.64
CA ALA A 16 -14.80 2.28 27.52
C ALA A 16 -14.55 3.70 28.03
N ALA A 17 -14.48 3.85 29.36
CA ALA A 17 -14.27 5.14 30.04
C ALA A 17 -12.77 5.45 30.29
N SER A 18 -11.89 4.47 30.06
CA SER A 18 -10.45 4.60 30.26
C SER A 18 -9.64 3.74 29.29
N ILE A 19 -8.33 3.99 29.23
CA ILE A 19 -7.38 3.17 28.47
C ILE A 19 -7.32 1.75 29.05
N GLU A 20 -7.41 1.59 30.37
CA GLU A 20 -7.47 0.31 31.04
C GLU A 20 -8.70 -0.51 30.63
N ASP A 21 -9.86 0.13 30.51
CA ASP A 21 -11.09 -0.52 30.05
C ASP A 21 -10.96 -1.00 28.60
N LEU A 22 -10.33 -0.20 27.71
CA LEU A 22 -10.03 -0.62 26.34
C LEU A 22 -9.12 -1.85 26.32
N ARG A 23 -8.05 -1.85 27.11
CA ARG A 23 -7.12 -2.99 27.22
C ARG A 23 -7.83 -4.25 27.74
N ALA A 24 -8.76 -4.09 28.67
CA ALA A 24 -9.56 -5.21 29.15
C ALA A 24 -10.43 -5.79 28.03
N GLN A 25 -11.05 -4.95 27.20
CA GLN A 25 -11.82 -5.41 26.03
C GLN A 25 -10.94 -6.10 24.98
N PHE A 26 -9.70 -5.66 24.77
CA PHE A 26 -8.77 -6.33 23.85
C PHE A 26 -8.54 -7.80 24.24
N ALA A 27 -8.40 -8.09 25.53
CA ALA A 27 -8.22 -9.46 26.01
C ALA A 27 -9.45 -10.35 25.69
N VAL A 28 -10.66 -9.83 25.89
CA VAL A 28 -11.91 -10.53 25.57
C VAL A 28 -12.03 -10.78 24.06
N VAL A 29 -11.70 -9.78 23.25
CA VAL A 29 -11.68 -9.92 21.78
C VAL A 29 -10.69 -11.00 21.35
N HIS A 30 -9.49 -11.03 21.92
CA HIS A 30 -8.49 -12.07 21.60
C HIS A 30 -8.94 -13.48 21.97
N GLU A 31 -9.57 -13.66 23.13
CA GLU A 31 -10.13 -14.94 23.56
C GLU A 31 -11.23 -15.39 22.59
N ALA A 32 -12.20 -14.52 22.30
CA ALA A 32 -13.29 -14.80 21.38
C ALA A 32 -12.79 -15.13 19.95
N LEU A 33 -11.76 -14.42 19.46
CA LEU A 33 -11.13 -14.71 18.18
C LEU A 33 -10.38 -16.04 18.16
N SER A 34 -9.87 -16.52 19.30
CA SER A 34 -9.18 -17.80 19.39
C SER A 34 -10.13 -19.00 19.26
N ASP A 35 -11.39 -18.82 19.67
CA ASP A 35 -12.45 -19.82 19.56
C ASP A 35 -13.02 -19.96 18.13
N ILE A 36 -12.78 -18.98 17.27
CA ILE A 36 -13.29 -18.98 15.89
C ILE A 36 -12.32 -19.72 14.97
N GLN A 37 -12.74 -20.88 14.48
CA GLN A 37 -11.90 -21.76 13.65
C GLN A 37 -12.12 -21.63 12.14
N ARG A 38 -13.25 -21.06 11.69
CA ARG A 38 -13.62 -21.01 10.25
C ARG A 38 -13.84 -19.58 9.78
N LYS A 39 -13.24 -19.22 8.63
CA LYS A 39 -13.30 -17.86 8.07
C LYS A 39 -12.90 -16.80 9.12
N ARG A 40 -11.93 -17.15 9.97
CA ARG A 40 -11.47 -16.34 11.09
C ARG A 40 -10.91 -15.01 10.61
N TRP A 41 -10.29 -14.97 9.43
CA TRP A 41 -9.78 -13.72 8.84
C TRP A 41 -10.86 -12.63 8.72
N LYS A 42 -12.13 -12.96 8.48
CA LYS A 42 -13.21 -11.96 8.42
C LYS A 42 -13.47 -11.32 9.78
N PHE A 43 -13.47 -12.15 10.84
CA PHE A 43 -13.64 -11.68 12.20
C PHE A 43 -12.43 -10.89 12.69
N LEU A 44 -11.22 -11.25 12.24
CA LEU A 44 -10.02 -10.45 12.45
C LEU A 44 -10.12 -9.09 11.75
N GLU A 45 -10.65 -9.06 10.52
CA GLU A 45 -10.85 -7.83 9.75
C GLU A 45 -11.82 -6.90 10.46
N ASP A 46 -12.98 -7.41 10.89
CA ASP A 46 -13.97 -6.66 11.67
C ASP A 46 -13.36 -6.13 12.98
N ALA A 47 -12.67 -6.99 13.73
CA ALA A 47 -12.06 -6.61 15.01
C ALA A 47 -10.96 -5.55 14.84
N CYS A 48 -10.07 -5.71 13.86
CA CYS A 48 -9.06 -4.71 13.53
C CYS A 48 -9.71 -3.39 13.13
N SER A 49 -10.74 -3.41 12.27
CA SER A 49 -11.44 -2.19 11.87
C SER A 49 -12.01 -1.42 13.07
N VAL A 50 -12.77 -2.10 13.92
CA VAL A 50 -13.43 -1.47 15.08
C VAL A 50 -12.40 -0.95 16.07
N VAL A 51 -11.36 -1.73 16.40
CA VAL A 51 -10.32 -1.32 17.35
C VAL A 51 -9.53 -0.13 16.81
N LEU A 52 -9.07 -0.19 15.56
CA LEU A 52 -8.32 0.91 14.95
C LEU A 52 -9.17 2.20 14.91
N ARG A 53 -10.43 2.11 14.47
CA ARG A 53 -11.34 3.27 14.46
C ARG A 53 -11.57 3.83 15.86
N GLN A 54 -11.82 2.96 16.85
CA GLN A 54 -12.08 3.40 18.22
C GLN A 54 -10.85 4.08 18.82
N VAL A 55 -9.66 3.47 18.72
CA VAL A 55 -8.43 4.04 19.28
C VAL A 55 -8.09 5.37 18.61
N PHE A 56 -8.15 5.45 17.27
CA PHE A 56 -7.85 6.70 16.57
C PHE A 56 -8.95 7.77 16.70
N SER A 57 -10.17 7.40 17.11
CA SER A 57 -11.16 8.40 17.51
C SER A 57 -10.77 9.14 18.80
N LEU A 58 -9.94 8.53 19.66
CA LEU A 58 -9.48 9.14 20.91
C LEU A 58 -8.26 10.04 20.71
N VAL A 59 -7.63 10.00 19.54
CA VAL A 59 -6.44 10.80 19.24
C VAL A 59 -6.82 12.28 19.11
N SER A 60 -6.11 13.17 19.81
CA SER A 60 -6.34 14.61 19.67
C SER A 60 -5.87 15.12 18.31
N ASN A 61 -6.77 15.77 17.58
CA ASN A 61 -6.41 16.49 16.36
C ASN A 61 -5.84 17.86 16.75
N ASP A 62 -4.54 17.94 16.98
CA ASP A 62 -3.84 19.20 17.30
C ASP A 62 -3.81 20.20 16.10
N GLU A 63 -4.49 19.90 14.99
CA GLU A 63 -4.51 20.73 13.77
C GLU A 63 -5.86 21.38 13.43
N ILE A 64 -6.93 21.20 14.23
CA ILE A 64 -8.20 21.90 13.96
C ILE A 64 -8.25 23.22 14.75
N ASP A 65 -7.73 24.25 14.10
CA ASP A 65 -7.99 25.65 14.46
C ASP A 65 -9.45 26.00 14.10
N GLY A 66 -10.28 26.24 15.12
CA GLY A 66 -11.54 26.98 14.98
C GLY A 66 -12.82 26.16 14.71
N MET A 67 -13.61 26.01 15.78
CA MET A 67 -15.08 25.81 15.79
C MET A 67 -15.64 24.49 15.23
N SER A 68 -15.79 23.50 16.11
CA SER A 68 -17.02 22.69 16.20
C SER A 68 -17.09 22.00 17.57
N ASP A 69 -18.32 21.72 18.00
CA ASP A 69 -18.73 21.33 19.35
C ASP A 69 -17.78 20.38 20.08
N VAL A 70 -17.49 20.72 21.33
CA VAL A 70 -16.78 19.90 22.31
C VAL A 70 -17.52 18.58 22.44
N ASP A 71 -17.04 17.56 21.72
CA ASP A 71 -17.48 16.18 21.87
C ASP A 71 -17.25 15.78 23.33
N SER A 72 -18.30 15.25 23.95
CA SER A 72 -18.34 14.81 25.34
C SER A 72 -17.52 13.52 25.56
N ARG A 73 -16.24 13.53 25.19
CA ARG A 73 -15.31 12.40 25.40
C ARG A 73 -14.53 12.63 26.69
N GLU A 74 -14.54 11.63 27.57
CA GLU A 74 -13.93 11.73 28.91
C GLU A 74 -12.39 11.83 28.88
N PHE A 75 -11.73 11.40 27.80
CA PHE A 75 -10.28 11.49 27.63
C PHE A 75 -9.83 11.51 26.17
N THR A 76 -8.63 12.05 25.92
CA THR A 76 -7.94 12.04 24.62
C THR A 76 -6.51 11.52 24.78
N ILE A 77 -5.93 11.01 23.69
CA ILE A 77 -4.56 10.45 23.65
C ILE A 77 -3.77 11.09 22.52
N SER A 78 -2.44 10.99 22.57
CA SER A 78 -1.59 11.39 21.45
C SER A 78 -1.62 10.37 20.30
N THR A 79 -1.26 10.78 19.08
CA THR A 79 -1.09 9.85 17.94
C THR A 79 -0.13 8.72 18.27
N GLN A 80 0.94 9.04 19.01
CA GLN A 80 1.93 8.10 19.50
C GLN A 80 1.30 6.99 20.34
N GLU A 81 0.57 7.40 21.37
CA GLU A 81 -0.11 6.52 22.29
C GLU A 81 -1.20 5.70 21.60
N GLY A 82 -1.87 6.28 20.60
CA GLY A 82 -2.81 5.56 19.74
C GLY A 82 -2.14 4.43 18.96
N VAL A 83 -0.96 4.67 18.38
CA VAL A 83 -0.17 3.63 17.69
C VAL A 83 0.29 2.55 18.66
N ASP A 84 0.78 2.94 19.85
CA ASP A 84 1.20 2.00 20.90
C ASP A 84 0.04 1.10 21.37
N LEU A 85 -1.16 1.68 21.57
CA LEU A 85 -2.36 0.92 21.95
C LEU A 85 -2.82 -0.04 20.85
N CYS A 86 -2.81 0.40 19.58
CA CYS A 86 -3.13 -0.49 18.47
C CYS A 86 -2.12 -1.63 18.35
N LEU A 87 -0.83 -1.38 18.62
CA LEU A 87 0.18 -2.44 18.64
C LEU A 87 -0.03 -3.44 19.78
N GLN A 88 -0.43 -2.98 20.97
CA GLN A 88 -0.80 -3.90 22.07
C GLN A 88 -1.91 -4.87 21.66
N PHE A 89 -2.85 -4.43 20.82
CA PHE A 89 -3.89 -5.29 20.25
C PHE A 89 -3.36 -6.18 19.10
N ILE A 90 -2.56 -5.64 18.18
CA ILE A 90 -2.14 -6.37 16.97
C ILE A 90 -1.07 -7.43 17.27
N GLU A 91 -0.18 -7.19 18.23
CA GLU A 91 0.96 -8.08 18.51
C GLU A 91 0.56 -9.52 18.86
N PRO A 92 -0.42 -9.78 19.76
CA PRO A 92 -0.94 -11.12 19.99
C PRO A 92 -1.49 -11.80 18.73
N LEU A 93 -2.09 -11.02 17.81
CA LEU A 93 -2.64 -11.52 16.55
C LEU A 93 -1.53 -11.96 15.59
N ILE A 94 -0.41 -11.24 15.54
CA ILE A 94 0.78 -11.66 14.76
C ILE A 94 1.23 -13.05 15.21
N HIS A 95 1.42 -13.24 16.52
CA HIS A 95 1.86 -14.53 17.05
C HIS A 95 0.82 -15.64 16.80
N SER A 96 -0.47 -15.34 16.99
CA SER A 96 -1.54 -16.30 16.73
C SER A 96 -1.57 -16.72 15.25
N THR A 97 -1.47 -15.80 14.31
CA THR A 97 -1.53 -16.10 12.87
C THR A 97 -0.30 -16.84 12.35
N VAL A 98 0.87 -16.63 12.96
CA VAL A 98 2.08 -17.40 12.67
C VAL A 98 1.95 -18.83 13.19
N LEU A 99 1.54 -19.02 14.45
CA LEU A 99 1.39 -20.35 15.07
C LEU A 99 0.28 -21.20 14.43
N VAL A 100 -0.83 -20.56 14.06
CA VAL A 100 -2.00 -21.24 13.48
C VAL A 100 -1.73 -21.71 12.06
N ALA A 101 -0.80 -21.08 11.33
CA ALA A 101 -0.50 -21.47 9.95
C ALA A 101 0.07 -22.88 9.82
N ASP A 102 0.82 -23.38 10.81
CA ASP A 102 1.34 -24.74 10.81
C ASP A 102 0.27 -25.78 11.21
N ALA A 103 -0.86 -25.32 11.77
CA ALA A 103 -1.94 -26.17 12.28
C ALA A 103 -3.18 -26.20 11.37
N LEU A 104 -3.32 -25.27 10.44
CA LEU A 104 -4.44 -25.21 9.50
C LEU A 104 -4.13 -26.02 8.23
N ASP A 105 -5.08 -26.88 7.84
CA ASP A 105 -5.06 -27.53 6.53
C ASP A 105 -5.39 -26.56 5.38
N ASP A 106 -5.99 -25.40 5.69
CA ASP A 106 -6.35 -24.36 4.72
C ASP A 106 -5.28 -23.26 4.67
N GLU A 107 -4.34 -23.40 3.74
CA GLU A 107 -3.28 -22.41 3.48
C GLU A 107 -3.84 -21.03 3.14
N GLN A 108 -5.01 -20.95 2.48
CA GLN A 108 -5.59 -19.68 2.08
C GLN A 108 -6.16 -18.92 3.28
N GLU A 109 -6.76 -19.63 4.23
CA GLU A 109 -7.21 -19.06 5.50
C GLU A 109 -6.02 -18.45 6.26
N ALA A 110 -4.93 -19.20 6.42
CA ALA A 110 -3.72 -18.71 7.10
C ALA A 110 -3.13 -17.46 6.44
N VAL A 111 -3.02 -17.46 5.10
CA VAL A 111 -2.51 -16.31 4.35
C VAL A 111 -3.44 -15.10 4.44
N SER A 112 -4.77 -15.30 4.41
CA SER A 112 -5.73 -14.21 4.56
C SER A 112 -5.67 -13.58 5.96
N GLN A 113 -5.53 -14.37 7.03
CA GLN A 113 -5.36 -13.83 8.38
C GLN A 113 -4.11 -12.96 8.50
N ARG A 114 -2.98 -13.40 7.93
CA ARG A 114 -1.75 -12.60 7.86
C ARG A 114 -1.94 -11.33 7.04
N GLY A 115 -2.70 -11.41 5.95
CA GLY A 115 -3.05 -10.24 5.12
C GLY A 115 -3.79 -9.15 5.90
N VAL A 116 -4.78 -9.54 6.72
CA VAL A 116 -5.51 -8.62 7.61
C VAL A 116 -4.57 -7.92 8.59
N VAL A 117 -3.69 -8.69 9.23
CA VAL A 117 -2.71 -8.14 10.18
C VAL A 117 -1.70 -7.21 9.49
N ILE A 118 -1.31 -7.50 8.25
CA ILE A 118 -0.46 -6.57 7.49
C ILE A 118 -1.20 -5.29 7.13
N ALA A 119 -2.45 -5.38 6.69
CA ALA A 119 -3.26 -4.17 6.55
C ALA A 119 -3.23 -3.36 7.87
N ALA A 120 -3.25 -4.05 9.03
CA ALA A 120 -3.26 -3.48 10.41
C ALA A 120 -2.11 -2.53 10.58
N LEU A 121 -0.94 -3.07 10.28
CA LEU A 121 0.32 -2.39 10.38
C LEU A 121 0.46 -1.30 9.31
N LEU A 122 -0.03 -1.51 8.08
CA LEU A 122 0.00 -0.49 7.01
C LEU A 122 -0.84 0.74 7.36
N TYR A 123 -1.99 0.56 8.03
CA TYR A 123 -2.76 1.68 8.54
C TYR A 123 -2.02 2.44 9.64
N LEU A 124 -1.32 1.75 10.54
CA LEU A 124 -0.44 2.41 11.51
C LEU A 124 0.69 3.17 10.82
N PHE A 125 1.32 2.61 9.78
CA PHE A 125 2.32 3.33 8.98
C PHE A 125 1.77 4.61 8.34
N ALA A 126 0.49 4.63 7.95
CA ALA A 126 -0.15 5.84 7.41
C ALA A 126 -0.39 6.92 8.48
N LYS A 127 -0.43 6.55 9.78
CA LYS A 127 -0.69 7.45 10.91
C LYS A 127 0.58 7.90 11.64
N VAL A 128 1.67 7.13 11.55
CA VAL A 128 2.93 7.43 12.24
C VAL A 128 3.68 8.56 11.54
N SER A 129 4.11 9.56 12.32
CA SER A 129 4.93 10.66 11.84
C SER A 129 6.43 10.31 11.88
N LYS A 130 7.35 11.29 11.97
CA LYS A 130 8.79 11.14 11.74
C LYS A 130 9.56 10.27 12.77
N ASP A 131 8.90 9.68 13.75
CA ASP A 131 9.54 8.88 14.78
C ASP A 131 10.15 7.59 14.19
N SER A 132 11.48 7.52 14.20
CA SER A 132 12.24 6.42 13.62
C SER A 132 12.15 5.14 14.46
N GLU A 133 11.98 5.23 15.77
CA GLU A 133 11.95 4.07 16.67
C GLU A 133 10.67 3.25 16.43
N ILE A 134 9.54 3.92 16.34
CA ILE A 134 8.25 3.25 16.06
C ILE A 134 8.23 2.67 14.67
N LYS A 135 8.74 3.42 13.68
CA LYS A 135 8.83 2.93 12.31
C LYS A 135 9.65 1.66 12.25
N SER A 136 10.81 1.63 12.91
CA SER A 136 11.66 0.43 13.00
C SER A 136 10.93 -0.72 13.70
N ARG A 137 10.22 -0.45 14.80
CA ARG A 137 9.38 -1.45 15.50
C ARG A 137 8.27 -2.00 14.59
N LEU A 138 7.59 -1.15 13.83
CA LEU A 138 6.54 -1.56 12.89
C LEU A 138 7.10 -2.40 11.74
N VAL A 139 8.27 -2.05 11.20
CA VAL A 139 8.97 -2.87 10.19
C VAL A 139 9.22 -4.26 10.75
N ALA A 140 9.74 -4.37 11.97
CA ALA A 140 9.95 -5.66 12.63
C ALA A 140 8.64 -6.46 12.77
N LYS A 141 7.52 -5.81 13.13
CA LYS A 141 6.20 -6.47 13.21
C LYS A 141 5.69 -6.96 11.85
N VAL A 142 5.88 -6.19 10.77
CA VAL A 142 5.53 -6.63 9.41
C VAL A 142 6.33 -7.86 9.01
N LEU A 143 7.64 -7.87 9.30
CA LEU A 143 8.51 -9.01 9.00
C LEU A 143 8.10 -10.27 9.77
N LEU A 144 7.65 -10.13 11.01
CA LEU A 144 7.16 -11.25 11.82
C LEU A 144 5.86 -11.88 11.29
N CYS A 145 5.07 -11.16 10.47
CA CYS A 145 3.82 -11.69 9.92
C CYS A 145 4.03 -12.82 8.88
N GLY A 146 5.25 -13.00 8.36
CA GLY A 146 5.56 -14.10 7.45
C GLY A 146 4.91 -14.00 6.06
N VAL A 147 4.55 -12.79 5.62
CA VAL A 147 4.22 -12.49 4.22
C VAL A 147 5.47 -11.98 3.53
N GLU A 148 5.71 -12.45 2.31
CA GLU A 148 6.89 -12.06 1.56
C GLU A 148 6.80 -10.56 1.20
N ILE A 149 7.83 -9.78 1.53
CA ILE A 149 7.86 -8.32 1.29
C ILE A 149 7.57 -7.96 -0.17
N HIS A 150 8.04 -8.79 -1.12
CA HIS A 150 7.79 -8.58 -2.54
C HIS A 150 6.29 -8.48 -2.87
N VAL A 151 5.43 -9.21 -2.14
CA VAL A 151 3.98 -9.23 -2.33
C VAL A 151 3.41 -7.87 -1.97
N ILE A 152 3.81 -7.36 -0.80
CA ILE A 152 3.35 -6.07 -0.28
C ILE A 152 3.73 -4.96 -1.28
N LEU A 153 4.98 -4.95 -1.74
CA LEU A 153 5.49 -3.91 -2.66
C LEU A 153 5.00 -4.09 -4.10
N ALA A 154 4.64 -5.30 -4.53
CA ALA A 154 4.09 -5.52 -5.86
C ALA A 154 2.64 -4.99 -5.99
N THR A 155 1.95 -4.76 -4.87
CA THR A 155 0.51 -4.46 -4.83
C THR A 155 0.09 -3.30 -5.72
N LEU A 156 0.83 -2.19 -5.71
CA LEU A 156 0.48 -1.02 -6.51
C LEU A 156 0.64 -1.29 -8.03
N ARG A 157 1.76 -1.87 -8.45
CA ARG A 157 1.98 -2.24 -9.87
C ARG A 157 1.00 -3.31 -10.35
N PHE A 158 0.67 -4.28 -9.50
CA PHE A 158 -0.37 -5.26 -9.77
C PHE A 158 -1.72 -4.59 -10.05
N ARG A 159 -2.07 -3.57 -9.27
CA ARG A 159 -3.34 -2.84 -9.43
C ARG A 159 -3.37 -1.97 -10.68
N GLU A 160 -2.26 -1.34 -11.02
CA GLU A 160 -2.12 -0.64 -12.31
C GLU A 160 -2.35 -1.61 -13.49
N GLU A 161 -1.72 -2.80 -13.49
CA GLU A 161 -1.94 -3.83 -14.53
C GLU A 161 -3.40 -4.27 -14.57
N LEU A 162 -4.02 -4.44 -13.40
CA LEU A 162 -5.40 -4.87 -13.27
C LEU A 162 -6.38 -3.83 -13.85
N ILE A 163 -6.20 -2.55 -13.53
CA ILE A 163 -7.03 -1.46 -14.05
C ILE A 163 -6.88 -1.35 -15.57
N GLU A 164 -5.64 -1.43 -16.09
CA GLU A 164 -5.42 -1.40 -17.54
C GLU A 164 -6.02 -2.59 -18.27
N CYS A 165 -5.90 -3.80 -17.71
CA CYS A 165 -6.51 -4.98 -18.30
C CYS A 165 -8.04 -4.88 -18.30
N ARG A 166 -8.64 -4.38 -17.21
CA ARG A 166 -10.09 -4.17 -17.14
C ARG A 166 -10.56 -3.14 -18.18
N ARG A 167 -9.89 -1.99 -18.26
CA ARG A 167 -10.21 -0.94 -19.26
C ARG A 167 -10.10 -1.43 -20.70
N ALA A 168 -9.15 -2.30 -21.00
CA ALA A 168 -8.93 -2.77 -22.36
C ALA A 168 -9.81 -3.97 -22.76
N LEU A 169 -10.24 -4.80 -21.79
CA LEU A 169 -10.91 -6.08 -22.06
C LEU A 169 -12.41 -6.06 -21.75
N LEU A 170 -12.86 -5.16 -20.87
CA LEU A 170 -14.27 -5.00 -20.56
C LEU A 170 -14.87 -3.88 -21.43
N PRO A 171 -16.14 -4.01 -21.87
CA PRO A 171 -16.83 -2.92 -22.56
C PRO A 171 -16.80 -1.66 -21.69
N SER A 172 -16.28 -0.55 -22.21
CA SER A 172 -16.43 0.75 -21.56
C SER A 172 -17.90 1.16 -21.67
N TYR A 173 -18.59 1.35 -20.54
CA TYR A 173 -19.71 2.28 -20.51
C TYR A 173 -19.11 3.69 -20.61
N GLU A 174 -18.79 4.10 -21.83
CA GLU A 174 -18.60 5.52 -22.16
C GLU A 174 -19.95 6.22 -21.99
N SER A 175 -20.30 6.53 -20.75
CA SER A 175 -21.10 7.71 -20.48
C SER A 175 -20.14 8.88 -20.61
N ASP A 176 -20.37 9.73 -21.60
CA ASP A 176 -19.72 11.02 -21.85
C ASP A 176 -19.70 11.89 -20.57
N SER A 177 -18.72 11.65 -19.70
CA SER A 177 -18.25 12.66 -18.76
C SER A 177 -16.74 12.65 -18.85
N GLU A 178 -16.22 13.68 -19.52
CA GLU A 178 -14.83 14.09 -19.39
C GLU A 178 -14.48 14.19 -17.91
N ALA A 179 -13.82 13.15 -17.39
CA ALA A 179 -13.11 13.14 -16.13
C ALA A 179 -11.67 12.72 -16.42
N GLU A 180 -11.03 13.45 -17.33
CA GLU A 180 -9.60 13.67 -17.19
C GLU A 180 -9.40 14.55 -15.95
N SER A 181 -8.51 14.12 -15.05
CA SER A 181 -8.07 14.81 -13.84
C SER A 181 -9.01 14.82 -12.63
N GLU A 182 -9.09 13.70 -11.91
CA GLU A 182 -9.26 13.73 -10.45
C GLU A 182 -8.17 12.84 -9.81
N LEU A 183 -6.96 13.41 -9.77
CA LEU A 183 -5.86 12.97 -8.88
C LEU A 183 -5.51 14.11 -7.92
N ASP A 184 -6.54 14.82 -7.45
CA ASP A 184 -6.37 16.00 -6.62
C ASP A 184 -7.16 15.86 -5.31
N SER A 185 -6.40 15.62 -4.24
CA SER A 185 -6.72 15.81 -2.80
C SER A 185 -7.88 15.05 -2.15
N ASP A 186 -7.51 14.46 -1.02
CA ASP A 186 -8.31 14.35 0.21
C ASP A 186 -9.71 13.78 0.04
N ASP A 187 -9.79 12.49 -0.25
CA ASP A 187 -10.46 11.51 0.60
C ASP A 187 -10.31 10.13 -0.04
N ASP A 188 -9.99 9.12 0.77
CA ASP A 188 -10.04 7.70 0.40
C ASP A 188 -11.52 7.24 0.40
N GLU A 189 -12.41 8.05 -0.18
CA GLU A 189 -13.84 7.81 -0.34
C GLU A 189 -14.20 7.78 -1.84
N GLY A 190 -14.86 6.71 -2.27
CA GLY A 190 -15.64 6.72 -3.51
C GLY A 190 -15.04 5.99 -4.71
N LEU A 191 -15.04 4.65 -4.68
CA LEU A 191 -15.37 3.88 -5.88
C LEU A 191 -16.69 3.16 -5.58
N SER A 192 -17.80 3.80 -5.97
CA SER A 192 -19.16 3.33 -5.65
C SER A 192 -19.50 2.01 -6.34
N GLU A 193 -20.21 1.16 -5.60
CA GLU A 193 -21.08 0.10 -6.13
C GLU A 193 -21.94 0.60 -7.29
N HIS A 194 -21.84 -0.06 -8.44
CA HIS A 194 -23.00 -0.44 -9.24
C HIS A 194 -22.76 -1.77 -9.96
N THR A 195 -23.87 -2.48 -10.13
CA THR A 195 -24.02 -3.92 -10.30
C THR A 195 -24.17 -4.37 -11.75
N GLY A 196 -23.46 -5.45 -12.11
CA GLY A 196 -23.86 -6.40 -13.14
C GLY A 196 -23.40 -7.81 -12.76
N GLU A 197 -24.31 -8.80 -12.68
CA GLU A 197 -23.97 -10.21 -12.39
C GLU A 197 -22.90 -10.77 -13.37
N PHE A 198 -22.87 -10.27 -14.62
CA PHE A 198 -21.83 -10.57 -15.62
C PHE A 198 -20.51 -9.81 -15.42
N GLU A 199 -20.55 -8.59 -14.86
CA GLU A 199 -19.34 -7.82 -14.53
C GLU A 199 -18.54 -8.49 -13.41
N SER A 200 -19.20 -9.26 -12.54
CA SER A 200 -18.54 -9.96 -11.43
C SER A 200 -17.63 -11.11 -11.90
N GLU A 201 -18.09 -11.94 -12.85
CA GLU A 201 -17.35 -13.11 -13.32
C GLU A 201 -16.15 -12.74 -14.20
N ASP A 202 -16.33 -11.82 -15.16
CA ASP A 202 -15.24 -11.38 -16.04
C ASP A 202 -14.18 -10.58 -15.27
N THR A 203 -14.62 -9.69 -14.36
CA THR A 203 -13.70 -8.94 -13.48
C THR A 203 -12.93 -9.89 -12.56
N GLN A 204 -13.59 -10.91 -12.00
CA GLN A 204 -12.94 -11.94 -11.21
C GLN A 204 -11.96 -12.74 -12.05
N TRP A 205 -12.34 -13.17 -13.25
CA TRP A 205 -11.47 -13.91 -14.16
C TRP A 205 -10.22 -13.11 -14.52
N ILE A 206 -10.35 -11.84 -14.90
CA ILE A 206 -9.21 -10.96 -15.18
C ILE A 206 -8.30 -10.87 -13.95
N THR A 207 -8.89 -10.66 -12.77
CA THR A 207 -8.14 -10.56 -11.50
C THR A 207 -7.34 -11.85 -11.24
N GLU A 208 -7.95 -13.02 -11.43
CA GLU A 208 -7.29 -14.31 -11.26
C GLU A 208 -6.16 -14.54 -12.28
N GLN A 209 -6.34 -14.11 -13.54
CA GLN A 209 -5.29 -14.24 -14.55
C GLN A 209 -4.10 -13.33 -14.27
N VAL A 210 -4.34 -12.06 -13.90
CA VAL A 210 -3.25 -11.15 -13.50
C VAL A 210 -2.55 -11.69 -12.26
N ALA A 211 -3.29 -12.12 -11.24
CA ALA A 211 -2.74 -12.69 -10.02
C ALA A 211 -1.82 -13.89 -10.31
N LYS A 212 -2.24 -14.77 -11.23
CA LYS A 212 -1.44 -15.91 -11.68
C LYS A 212 -0.15 -15.48 -12.37
N ALA A 213 -0.24 -14.48 -13.24
CA ALA A 213 0.90 -14.00 -14.00
C ALA A 213 1.93 -13.23 -13.14
N TRP A 214 1.52 -12.76 -11.96
CA TRP A 214 2.37 -12.14 -10.93
C TRP A 214 2.82 -13.10 -9.82
N GLY A 215 2.33 -14.35 -9.82
CA GLY A 215 2.61 -15.31 -8.74
C GLY A 215 1.91 -14.99 -7.41
N LEU A 216 0.88 -14.14 -7.43
CA LEU A 216 0.21 -13.63 -6.23
C LEU A 216 -1.08 -14.39 -5.88
N THR A 217 -1.42 -15.46 -6.59
CA THR A 217 -2.68 -16.22 -6.41
C THR A 217 -2.97 -16.65 -4.97
N LYS A 218 -1.94 -16.98 -4.17
CA LYS A 218 -2.09 -17.35 -2.75
C LYS A 218 -2.45 -16.16 -1.85
N TYR A 219 -2.19 -14.93 -2.28
CA TYR A 219 -2.35 -13.70 -1.50
C TYR A 219 -3.64 -12.94 -1.80
N ARG A 220 -4.78 -13.65 -1.94
CA ARG A 220 -6.06 -13.07 -2.38
C ARG A 220 -6.48 -11.81 -1.61
N TYR A 221 -6.22 -11.74 -0.30
CA TYR A 221 -6.55 -10.57 0.52
C TYR A 221 -5.87 -9.26 0.03
N PHE A 222 -4.65 -9.35 -0.53
CA PHE A 222 -3.95 -8.18 -1.11
C PHE A 222 -4.51 -7.76 -2.48
N LEU A 223 -5.23 -8.67 -3.15
CA LEU A 223 -5.69 -8.50 -4.53
C LEU A 223 -7.16 -8.07 -4.62
N GLN A 224 -7.91 -8.27 -3.54
CA GLN A 224 -9.33 -7.91 -3.44
C GLN A 224 -9.51 -6.48 -2.90
N THR A 225 -10.73 -5.96 -3.02
CA THR A 225 -11.16 -4.71 -2.38
C THR A 225 -11.54 -4.90 -0.91
N SER A 226 -11.23 -6.06 -0.32
CA SER A 226 -11.38 -6.32 1.11
C SER A 226 -10.72 -5.21 1.94
N GLY A 227 -11.36 -4.83 3.04
CA GLY A 227 -10.93 -3.75 3.92
C GLY A 227 -11.25 -2.33 3.45
N GLN A 228 -11.72 -2.12 2.21
CA GLN A 228 -12.00 -0.79 1.67
C GLN A 228 -13.11 -0.08 2.44
N GLU A 229 -14.17 -0.82 2.79
CA GLU A 229 -15.29 -0.37 3.63
C GLU A 229 -14.84 0.12 5.03
N TYR A 230 -13.62 -0.25 5.42
CA TYR A 230 -13.05 -0.03 6.74
C TYR A 230 -11.96 1.04 6.79
N SER A 231 -11.68 1.73 5.67
CA SER A 231 -10.56 2.68 5.51
C SER A 231 -9.19 2.06 5.81
N PHE A 232 -9.10 0.75 5.59
CA PHE A 232 -8.07 -0.11 6.15
C PHE A 232 -7.76 -1.24 5.18
N THR A 233 -6.76 -1.05 4.33
CA THR A 233 -6.57 -1.94 3.19
C THR A 233 -5.14 -2.46 3.09
N ALA A 234 -5.00 -3.71 2.65
CA ALA A 234 -3.70 -4.32 2.36
C ALA A 234 -2.97 -3.68 1.16
N TRP A 235 -3.60 -2.70 0.53
CA TRP A 235 -3.16 -2.00 -0.66
C TRP A 235 -3.03 -0.48 -0.47
N SER A 236 -3.07 0.01 0.77
CA SER A 236 -2.91 1.43 1.10
C SER A 236 -1.60 1.97 0.52
N TYR A 237 -1.69 2.88 -0.46
CA TYR A 237 -0.50 3.45 -1.11
C TYR A 237 0.36 4.25 -0.14
N ARG A 238 -0.28 5.03 0.75
CA ARG A 238 0.40 5.79 1.80
C ARG A 238 1.04 4.87 2.85
N GLY A 239 0.30 3.85 3.33
CA GLY A 239 0.83 2.88 4.29
C GLY A 239 2.01 2.09 3.74
N ILE A 240 1.92 1.61 2.49
CA ILE A 240 3.01 0.87 1.86
C ILE A 240 4.19 1.80 1.51
N GLY A 241 3.94 3.01 1.03
CA GLY A 241 4.99 4.01 0.77
C GLY A 241 5.79 4.33 2.04
N ASN A 242 5.09 4.55 3.16
CA ASN A 242 5.73 4.78 4.46
C ASN A 242 6.47 3.54 4.99
N LEU A 243 5.93 2.34 4.77
CA LEU A 243 6.64 1.09 5.05
C LEU A 243 7.93 0.99 4.22
N VAL A 244 7.87 1.24 2.91
CA VAL A 244 9.06 1.22 2.02
C VAL A 244 10.11 2.21 2.52
N HIS A 245 9.70 3.45 2.79
CA HIS A 245 10.58 4.49 3.32
C HIS A 245 11.25 4.02 4.61
N ALA A 246 10.47 3.56 5.59
CA ALA A 246 11.00 3.06 6.85
C ALA A 246 11.96 1.88 6.65
N MET A 247 11.59 0.88 5.83
CA MET A 247 12.39 -0.31 5.62
C MET A 247 13.78 -0.03 5.05
N ILE A 248 13.87 0.86 4.06
CA ILE A 248 15.13 1.06 3.33
C ILE A 248 16.00 2.18 3.89
N THR A 249 15.42 3.08 4.69
CA THR A 249 16.14 4.19 5.34
C THR A 249 16.49 3.92 6.81
N ASP A 250 15.86 2.92 7.45
CA ASP A 250 16.19 2.53 8.82
C ASP A 250 17.61 1.95 8.91
N GLU A 251 18.37 2.43 9.90
CA GLU A 251 19.74 1.98 10.18
C GLU A 251 19.80 0.51 10.62
N GLN A 252 18.75 0.02 11.30
CA GLN A 252 18.73 -1.36 11.82
C GLN A 252 18.51 -2.40 10.71
N HIS A 253 17.71 -2.05 9.72
CA HIS A 253 17.20 -2.93 8.69
C HIS A 253 17.87 -2.64 7.34
N GLY A 254 17.67 -1.42 6.84
CA GLY A 254 18.11 -0.95 5.54
C GLY A 254 17.68 -1.83 4.38
N VAL A 255 18.38 -1.67 3.26
CA VAL A 255 18.16 -2.46 2.03
C VAL A 255 18.38 -3.97 2.21
N ASN A 256 18.97 -4.44 3.31
CA ASN A 256 19.17 -5.86 3.59
C ASN A 256 17.85 -6.63 3.82
N VAL A 257 16.76 -5.92 4.14
CA VAL A 257 15.43 -6.55 4.27
C VAL A 257 14.87 -6.99 2.94
N MET A 258 15.35 -6.42 1.82
CA MET A 258 14.91 -6.83 0.49
C MET A 258 15.58 -8.16 0.09
N PRO A 259 14.80 -9.22 -0.18
CA PRO A 259 15.37 -10.50 -0.61
C PRO A 259 16.28 -10.37 -1.85
N ALA A 260 17.51 -10.88 -1.75
CA ALA A 260 18.47 -10.93 -2.86
C ALA A 260 18.01 -11.82 -4.04
N ALA A 261 17.00 -12.67 -3.82
CA ALA A 261 16.36 -13.46 -4.87
C ALA A 261 15.64 -12.59 -5.92
N VAL A 262 15.31 -11.34 -5.58
CA VAL A 262 14.68 -10.36 -6.47
C VAL A 262 15.74 -9.38 -6.95
N SER A 263 15.78 -9.12 -8.26
CA SER A 263 16.81 -8.25 -8.84
C SER A 263 16.66 -6.80 -8.34
N PRO A 264 17.77 -6.03 -8.21
CA PRO A 264 17.71 -4.61 -7.84
C PRO A 264 16.77 -3.79 -8.73
N PHE A 265 16.72 -4.10 -10.04
CA PHE A 265 15.80 -3.42 -10.97
C PHE A 265 14.34 -3.81 -10.78
N SER A 266 14.05 -5.02 -10.33
CA SER A 266 12.69 -5.41 -9.95
C SER A 266 12.24 -4.62 -8.71
N TRP A 267 13.13 -4.44 -7.73
CA TRP A 267 12.85 -3.56 -6.59
C TRP A 267 12.64 -2.12 -7.01
N LEU A 268 13.51 -1.57 -7.86
CA LEU A 268 13.34 -0.23 -8.43
C LEU A 268 11.97 -0.09 -9.12
N PHE A 269 11.55 -1.06 -9.93
CA PHE A 269 10.27 -1.02 -10.63
C PHE A 269 9.06 -0.93 -9.69
N HIS A 270 9.05 -1.70 -8.59
CA HIS A 270 7.97 -1.66 -7.59
C HIS A 270 8.02 -0.38 -6.73
N ILE A 271 9.20 -0.04 -6.22
CA ILE A 271 9.41 1.10 -5.32
C ILE A 271 9.18 2.43 -6.05
N ALA A 272 9.55 2.51 -7.32
CA ALA A 272 9.30 3.68 -8.16
C ALA A 272 7.82 4.09 -8.22
N ALA A 273 6.91 3.11 -8.14
CA ALA A 273 5.47 3.41 -8.13
C ALA A 273 5.10 4.21 -6.88
N TYR A 274 5.51 3.75 -5.69
CA TYR A 274 5.22 4.46 -4.45
C TYR A 274 5.92 5.82 -4.38
N ALA A 275 7.18 5.89 -4.81
CA ALA A 275 7.89 7.17 -4.87
C ALA A 275 7.19 8.18 -5.80
N HIS A 276 6.67 7.73 -6.94
CA HIS A 276 5.89 8.57 -7.85
C HIS A 276 4.69 9.21 -7.13
N TYR A 277 3.89 8.41 -6.40
CA TYR A 277 2.76 8.93 -5.61
C TYR A 277 3.21 9.88 -4.50
N MET A 278 4.26 9.54 -3.75
CA MET A 278 4.76 10.37 -2.65
C MET A 278 5.27 11.73 -3.14
N ILE A 279 5.99 11.78 -4.27
CA ILE A 279 6.51 13.03 -4.85
C ILE A 279 5.38 13.92 -5.41
N HIS A 280 4.27 13.30 -5.80
CA HIS A 280 3.07 14.00 -6.26
C HIS A 280 2.18 14.50 -5.09
N SER A 281 2.45 14.10 -3.85
CA SER A 281 1.70 14.54 -2.67
C SER A 281 1.74 16.06 -2.48
N LYS A 282 0.72 16.62 -1.83
CA LYS A 282 0.70 18.03 -1.40
C LYS A 282 1.60 18.28 -0.19
N ASP A 283 1.86 17.26 0.63
CA ASP A 283 2.73 17.37 1.80
C ASP A 283 4.21 17.39 1.39
N HIS A 284 4.91 18.47 1.74
CA HIS A 284 6.34 18.61 1.44
C HIS A 284 7.19 17.47 2.02
N GLN A 285 6.84 16.97 3.21
CA GLN A 285 7.62 15.90 3.85
C GLN A 285 7.45 14.57 3.12
N GLU A 286 6.23 14.22 2.74
CA GLU A 286 5.97 13.03 1.91
C GLU A 286 6.73 13.10 0.57
N ARG A 287 6.77 14.28 -0.06
CA ARG A 287 7.54 14.48 -1.30
C ARG A 287 9.04 14.22 -1.10
N LEU A 288 9.62 14.71 -0.01
CA LEU A 288 11.02 14.46 0.35
C LEU A 288 11.27 12.97 0.63
N CYS A 289 10.35 12.29 1.31
CA CYS A 289 10.44 10.86 1.57
C CYS A 289 10.45 10.05 0.26
N GLY A 290 9.61 10.42 -0.72
CA GLY A 290 9.59 9.80 -2.04
C GLY A 290 10.92 9.93 -2.80
N LEU A 291 11.58 11.08 -2.71
CA LEU A 291 12.90 11.30 -3.31
C LEU A 291 14.01 10.52 -2.60
N GLU A 292 13.96 10.46 -1.27
CA GLU A 292 14.91 9.67 -0.49
C GLU A 292 14.79 8.18 -0.81
N VAL A 293 13.57 7.68 -0.92
CA VAL A 293 13.30 6.29 -1.32
C VAL A 293 13.95 5.98 -2.67
N LEU A 294 13.78 6.86 -3.66
CA LEU A 294 14.40 6.71 -4.97
C LEU A 294 15.92 6.74 -4.92
N ARG A 295 16.50 7.64 -4.13
CA ARG A 295 17.95 7.71 -3.95
C ARG A 295 18.49 6.37 -3.48
N VAL A 296 17.95 5.85 -2.37
CA VAL A 296 18.42 4.60 -1.76
C VAL A 296 18.28 3.41 -2.71
N ILE A 297 17.14 3.29 -3.41
CA ILE A 297 16.95 2.15 -4.32
C ILE A 297 17.79 2.28 -5.61
N CYS A 298 18.09 3.50 -6.06
CA CYS A 298 19.00 3.69 -7.18
C CYS A 298 20.44 3.31 -6.80
N ASP A 299 20.89 3.59 -5.58
CA ASP A 299 22.25 3.27 -5.12
C ASP A 299 22.57 1.76 -5.19
N VAL A 300 21.56 0.90 -5.00
CA VAL A 300 21.74 -0.56 -5.13
C VAL A 300 21.65 -1.08 -6.58
N CYS A 301 21.21 -0.23 -7.51
CA CYS A 301 21.09 -0.59 -8.92
C CYS A 301 22.41 -0.35 -9.67
N PRO A 302 22.87 -1.29 -10.52
CA PRO A 302 24.07 -1.08 -11.32
C PRO A 302 23.85 -0.04 -12.43
N ASN A 303 24.89 0.75 -12.73
CA ASN A 303 24.83 1.77 -13.77
C ASN A 303 24.80 1.17 -15.19
N ASP A 304 24.15 1.88 -16.12
CA ASP A 304 24.10 1.53 -17.55
C ASP A 304 23.50 0.15 -17.87
N LYS A 305 22.68 -0.43 -16.97
CA LYS A 305 22.12 -1.79 -17.13
C LYS A 305 20.60 -1.84 -17.30
N LEU A 306 19.87 -0.79 -16.93
CA LEU A 306 18.42 -0.75 -17.11
C LEU A 306 18.10 -0.50 -18.58
N THR A 307 17.65 -1.54 -19.27
CA THR A 307 17.13 -1.43 -20.64
C THR A 307 15.69 -0.98 -20.58
N LEU A 308 15.36 0.05 -21.37
CA LEU A 308 13.99 0.49 -21.56
C LEU A 308 13.54 -0.08 -22.91
N ASP A 309 12.62 -1.03 -22.87
CA ASP A 309 11.94 -1.53 -24.06
C ASP A 309 11.06 -0.39 -24.60
N ALA A 310 11.65 0.54 -25.34
CA ALA A 310 10.90 1.46 -26.15
C ALA A 310 10.22 0.60 -27.22
N GLU A 311 8.90 0.46 -27.15
CA GLU A 311 8.12 0.09 -28.33
C GLU A 311 8.45 1.13 -29.42
N ARG A 312 9.43 0.81 -30.28
CA ARG A 312 9.68 1.50 -31.53
C ARG A 312 8.48 1.19 -32.42
N GLY A 313 7.47 2.05 -32.33
CA GLY A 313 6.27 2.00 -33.16
C GLY A 313 5.35 0.84 -32.80
N ARG A 314 4.31 1.10 -32.01
CA ARG A 314 3.02 0.52 -32.40
C ARG A 314 2.65 1.16 -33.72
N ASP A 315 2.47 0.34 -34.74
CA ASP A 315 1.64 0.72 -35.86
C ASP A 315 0.29 1.16 -35.26
N GLU A 316 -0.04 2.44 -35.39
CA GLU A 316 -1.33 3.05 -35.00
C GLU A 316 -2.54 2.48 -35.79
N ASN A 317 -2.38 1.33 -36.45
CA ASN A 317 -3.32 0.78 -37.43
C ASN A 317 -3.84 -0.64 -37.12
N ASN A 318 -3.64 -1.18 -35.92
CA ASN A 318 -4.29 -2.44 -35.54
C ASN A 318 -5.37 -2.22 -34.49
N ASP A 319 -6.56 -1.86 -34.98
CA ASP A 319 -7.87 -1.92 -34.32
C ASP A 319 -8.31 -3.37 -34.01
N THR A 320 -7.36 -4.23 -33.63
CA THR A 320 -7.63 -5.60 -33.19
C THR A 320 -7.62 -5.63 -31.67
N SER A 321 -8.73 -6.09 -31.09
CA SER A 321 -8.80 -6.39 -29.66
C SER A 321 -7.65 -7.32 -29.27
N LEU A 322 -6.79 -6.84 -28.37
CA LEU A 322 -5.66 -7.61 -27.87
C LEU A 322 -6.19 -8.73 -26.96
N SER A 323 -5.61 -9.93 -27.09
CA SER A 323 -5.86 -10.98 -26.10
C SER A 323 -5.33 -10.57 -24.72
N PHE A 324 -5.87 -11.15 -23.64
CA PHE A 324 -5.37 -10.91 -22.27
C PHE A 324 -3.84 -11.04 -22.16
N ARG A 325 -3.24 -12.06 -22.79
CA ARG A 325 -1.79 -12.27 -22.77
C ARG A 325 -1.02 -11.13 -23.42
N GLN A 326 -1.55 -10.56 -24.50
CA GLN A 326 -0.94 -9.41 -25.17
C GLN A 326 -1.09 -8.14 -24.33
N GLN A 327 -2.23 -7.95 -23.66
CA GLN A 327 -2.47 -6.81 -22.77
C GLN A 327 -1.54 -6.83 -21.54
N ALA A 328 -1.45 -7.97 -20.85
CA ALA A 328 -0.55 -8.13 -19.71
C ALA A 328 0.93 -7.97 -20.11
N ALA A 329 1.32 -8.47 -21.29
CA ALA A 329 2.67 -8.27 -21.83
C ALA A 329 2.95 -6.81 -22.20
N SER A 330 1.95 -6.09 -22.71
CA SER A 330 2.01 -4.65 -23.00
C SER A 330 2.26 -3.85 -21.72
N PHE A 331 1.51 -4.10 -20.64
CA PHE A 331 1.71 -3.40 -19.36
C PHE A 331 3.15 -3.55 -18.85
N ARG A 332 3.70 -4.77 -18.88
CA ARG A 332 5.06 -5.05 -18.39
C ARG A 332 6.17 -4.40 -19.21
N LYS A 333 5.84 -4.02 -20.45
CA LYS A 333 6.73 -3.28 -21.36
C LYS A 333 6.44 -1.79 -21.38
N ARG A 334 5.43 -1.32 -20.63
CA ARG A 334 5.06 0.07 -20.55
C ARG A 334 6.22 0.89 -20.03
N ASP A 335 6.39 2.06 -20.61
CA ASP A 335 7.33 3.07 -20.17
C ASP A 335 6.91 3.66 -18.81
N TRP A 336 7.39 3.06 -17.74
CA TRP A 336 7.20 3.55 -16.37
C TRP A 336 8.22 4.62 -15.96
N MET A 337 9.30 4.79 -16.75
CA MET A 337 10.41 5.68 -16.43
C MET A 337 10.12 7.14 -16.81
N SER A 338 9.46 7.40 -17.94
CA SER A 338 9.14 8.78 -18.34
C SER A 338 8.23 9.51 -17.34
N PRO A 339 7.12 8.92 -16.85
CA PRO A 339 6.28 9.58 -15.85
C PRO A 339 7.06 9.90 -14.56
N LEU A 340 7.92 8.98 -14.13
CA LEU A 340 8.76 9.18 -12.95
C LEU A 340 9.75 10.33 -13.13
N ILE A 341 10.45 10.38 -14.27
CA ILE A 341 11.36 11.50 -14.62
C ILE A 341 10.59 12.83 -14.60
N GLN A 342 9.39 12.86 -15.18
CA GLN A 342 8.57 14.06 -15.22
C GLN A 342 8.22 14.54 -13.82
N VAL A 343 7.76 13.65 -12.94
CA VAL A 343 7.39 14.01 -11.57
C VAL A 343 8.59 14.49 -10.74
N ILE A 344 9.75 13.86 -10.87
CA ILE A 344 10.99 14.34 -10.23
C ILE A 344 11.38 15.73 -10.75
N THR A 345 11.26 15.95 -12.07
CA THR A 345 11.57 17.23 -12.70
C THR A 345 10.62 18.33 -12.22
N ASN A 346 9.32 18.03 -12.16
CA ASN A 346 8.31 18.94 -11.60
C ASN A 346 8.62 19.27 -10.14
N ALA A 347 9.00 18.29 -9.33
CA ALA A 347 9.37 18.51 -7.93
C ALA A 347 10.60 19.42 -7.79
N MET A 348 11.62 19.22 -8.63
CA MET A 348 12.81 20.08 -8.67
C MET A 348 12.48 21.54 -9.01
N VAL A 349 11.46 21.79 -9.82
CA VAL A 349 11.03 23.16 -10.15
C VAL A 349 10.16 23.75 -9.03
N ALA A 350 9.29 22.92 -8.45
CA ALA A 350 8.30 23.35 -7.46
C ALA A 350 8.86 23.54 -6.04
N PHE A 351 9.98 22.92 -5.67
CA PHE A 351 10.52 23.05 -4.32
C PHE A 351 11.07 24.46 -4.02
N PRO A 352 10.71 25.06 -2.87
CA PRO A 352 11.14 26.40 -2.52
C PRO A 352 12.65 26.45 -2.22
N GLU A 353 13.13 25.47 -1.45
CA GLU A 353 14.52 25.46 -0.96
C GLU A 353 15.51 25.02 -2.05
N VAL A 354 16.64 25.73 -2.14
CA VAL A 354 17.72 25.39 -3.09
C VAL A 354 18.33 24.02 -2.81
N ASN A 355 18.41 23.65 -1.52
CA ASN A 355 18.96 22.37 -1.10
C ASN A 355 18.09 21.20 -1.57
N ASP A 356 16.76 21.32 -1.41
CA ASP A 356 15.81 20.32 -1.87
C ASP A 356 15.83 20.19 -3.39
N ARG A 357 15.89 21.31 -4.12
CA ARG A 357 16.05 21.30 -5.58
C ARG A 357 17.34 20.63 -6.04
N SER A 358 18.46 20.93 -5.38
CA SER A 358 19.76 20.33 -5.68
C SER A 358 19.79 18.84 -5.39
N SER A 359 19.16 18.41 -4.30
CA SER A 359 19.01 17.00 -3.92
C SER A 359 18.13 16.25 -4.92
N THR A 360 17.03 16.87 -5.36
CA THR A 360 16.14 16.32 -6.39
C THR A 360 16.87 16.12 -7.72
N LEU A 361 17.70 17.09 -8.13
CA LEU A 361 18.54 16.96 -9.32
C LEU A 361 19.54 15.80 -9.19
N ALA A 362 20.11 15.59 -8.01
CA ALA A 362 21.00 14.46 -7.76
C ALA A 362 20.26 13.13 -7.92
N VAL A 363 19.05 13.00 -7.37
CA VAL A 363 18.19 11.81 -7.55
C VAL A 363 17.88 11.57 -9.04
N LEU A 364 17.53 12.62 -9.78
CA LEU A 364 17.27 12.51 -11.22
C LEU A 364 18.51 12.01 -11.99
N LYS A 365 19.69 12.58 -11.70
CA LYS A 365 20.95 12.16 -12.33
C LYS A 365 21.28 10.70 -12.01
N GLU A 366 21.10 10.30 -10.75
CA GLU A 366 21.35 8.94 -10.31
C GLU A 366 20.42 7.95 -11.01
N LEU A 367 19.13 8.26 -11.09
CA LEU A 367 18.14 7.45 -11.80
C LEU A 367 18.48 7.30 -13.29
N VAL A 368 18.79 8.40 -13.98
CA VAL A 368 19.19 8.37 -15.40
C VAL A 368 20.49 7.58 -15.61
N SER A 369 21.40 7.59 -14.64
CA SER A 369 22.65 6.80 -14.70
C SER A 369 22.41 5.28 -14.68
N LYS A 370 21.21 4.82 -14.29
CA LYS A 370 20.85 3.39 -14.35
C LYS A 370 20.45 2.94 -15.74
N ILE A 371 19.86 3.84 -16.54
CA ILE A 371 19.42 3.59 -17.91
C ILE A 371 20.62 3.24 -18.80
N ALA A 372 20.49 2.22 -19.65
CA ALA A 372 21.49 1.87 -20.64
C ALA A 372 21.79 3.07 -21.57
N VAL A 373 23.08 3.25 -21.93
CA VAL A 373 23.54 4.40 -22.73
C VAL A 373 22.75 4.55 -24.03
N THR A 374 22.40 3.44 -24.70
CA THR A 374 21.61 3.43 -25.94
C THR A 374 20.23 4.04 -25.77
N ASP A 375 19.63 3.88 -24.61
CA ASP A 375 18.23 4.26 -24.36
C ASP A 375 18.14 5.69 -23.84
N ARG A 376 19.18 6.17 -23.13
CA ARG A 376 19.28 7.57 -22.67
C ARG A 376 19.09 8.58 -23.80
N TYR A 377 19.73 8.34 -24.94
CA TYR A 377 19.62 9.24 -26.09
C TYR A 377 18.19 9.30 -26.64
N SER A 378 17.48 8.17 -26.68
CA SER A 378 16.09 8.14 -27.11
C SER A 378 15.16 8.91 -26.17
N LYS A 379 15.44 8.88 -24.86
CA LYS A 379 14.67 9.61 -23.86
C LYS A 379 14.96 11.11 -23.85
N LEU A 380 16.22 11.51 -23.99
CA LEU A 380 16.58 12.93 -24.08
C LEU A 380 15.90 13.65 -25.25
N ILE A 381 15.65 12.95 -26.36
CA ILE A 381 14.93 13.49 -27.53
C ILE A 381 13.43 13.66 -27.25
N LEU A 382 12.84 12.86 -26.35
CA LEU A 382 11.42 12.97 -25.97
C LEU A 382 11.14 14.12 -24.99
N PHE A 383 12.18 14.63 -24.31
CA PHE A 383 12.10 15.74 -23.36
C PHE A 383 12.57 17.09 -23.94
N SER A 384 12.99 17.12 -25.22
CA SER A 384 13.38 18.31 -25.98
C SER A 384 12.33 18.66 -27.02
#